data_AF-A0A521DN94-F1
#
_entry.id   AF-A0A521DN94-F1
#
_cell.length_a   1.000
_cell.length_b   1.000
_cell.length_c   1.000
_cell.angle_alpha   90.00
_cell.angle_beta   90.00
_cell.angle_gamma   90.00
#
_symmetry.space_group_name_H-M   'P 1'
#
loop_
_entity.id
_entity.type
_entity.pdbx_description
1 polymer ?
#
loop_
_entity_poly.entity_id
_entity_poly.type
_entity_poly.pdbx_seq_one_letter_code
_entity_poly.pdbx_strand_id
1 'polypeptide(L)'
;MSLQAVQNRMNDADVAFIHDPDGNVHYWKLRSLPAINYLGTEHATYPTSWRQLKHTWQHDRGGRQYDFPGYDYHVSGGIQLPPSEDLCVVTTSYYEKNTQYTMNDLVNRYASSEGSLIVVADERRFQPSGGLRPLYHEPFCRHIGRYDRVYEAFVEHYESEGWGMPLRDTKNLFVQDNANLYELVEGDAVETTSELFDELTEAPYLPLYETFSNIFARRDELGVSPLESDDVIEAFGGWLRRRIEWDKSTASEIAHDLNRSVSMEGTTFDPSYAKRSPKIRLAREAAEDLTPETSPIDARYHDWLMHPL
;
A
#
# COMPACT_ATOMS: atom_id res chain seq x y z
N MET A 1 -13.51 0.05 -17.88
CA MET A 1 -14.11 1.36 -17.51
C MET A 1 -12.93 2.28 -17.44
N SER A 2 -12.89 3.40 -18.15
CA SER A 2 -11.67 4.22 -18.16
C SER A 2 -11.35 4.74 -16.76
N LEU A 3 -10.06 4.97 -16.50
CA LEU A 3 -9.59 5.52 -15.22
C LEU A 3 -10.27 6.85 -14.90
N GLN A 4 -10.42 7.73 -15.90
CA GLN A 4 -11.15 8.98 -15.77
C GLN A 4 -12.61 8.79 -15.34
N ALA A 5 -13.28 7.74 -15.81
CA ALA A 5 -14.65 7.44 -15.39
C ALA A 5 -14.72 6.93 -13.94
N VAL A 6 -13.68 6.24 -13.45
CA VAL A 6 -13.57 5.86 -12.04
C VAL A 6 -13.38 7.11 -11.19
N GLN A 7 -12.42 7.97 -11.56
CA GLN A 7 -12.10 9.21 -10.84
C GLN A 7 -13.31 10.15 -10.76
N ASN A 8 -13.99 10.41 -11.87
CA ASN A 8 -15.19 11.24 -11.88
C ASN A 8 -16.28 10.69 -10.95
N ARG A 9 -16.46 9.37 -10.90
CA ARG A 9 -17.45 8.76 -9.99
C ARG A 9 -17.06 8.90 -8.52
N MET A 10 -15.78 8.92 -8.21
CA MET A 10 -15.30 9.14 -6.84
C MET A 10 -15.48 10.60 -6.43
N ASN A 11 -15.08 11.54 -7.30
CA ASN A 11 -15.16 12.98 -7.02
C ASN A 11 -16.61 13.51 -6.96
N ASP A 12 -17.54 12.86 -7.65
CA ASP A 12 -18.97 13.21 -7.63
C ASP A 12 -19.71 12.70 -6.37
N ALA A 13 -19.04 11.99 -5.45
CA ALA A 13 -19.71 11.25 -4.39
C ALA A 13 -19.25 11.68 -3.00
N ASP A 14 -20.18 12.11 -2.14
CA ASP A 14 -19.92 12.37 -0.72
C ASP A 14 -19.28 11.13 -0.05
N VAL A 15 -19.80 9.94 -0.43
CA VAL A 15 -19.23 8.65 -0.05
C VAL A 15 -19.09 7.76 -1.30
N ALA A 16 -17.86 7.45 -1.69
CA ALA A 16 -17.56 6.52 -2.77
C ALA A 16 -17.32 5.11 -2.20
N PHE A 17 -18.11 4.12 -2.63
CA PHE A 17 -18.00 2.75 -2.12
C PHE A 17 -17.41 1.79 -3.16
N ILE A 18 -16.30 1.15 -2.78
CA ILE A 18 -15.64 0.06 -3.50
C ILE A 18 -15.73 -1.18 -2.63
N HIS A 19 -16.04 -2.32 -3.24
CA HIS A 19 -15.96 -3.61 -2.55
C HIS A 19 -14.85 -4.47 -3.12
N ASP A 20 -14.15 -5.16 -2.24
CA ASP A 20 -13.05 -6.04 -2.53
C ASP A 20 -13.31 -7.42 -1.87
N PRO A 21 -13.91 -8.36 -2.61
CA PRO A 21 -14.24 -9.68 -2.09
C PRO A 21 -13.04 -10.61 -1.95
N ASP A 22 -11.87 -10.26 -2.48
CA ASP A 22 -10.72 -11.16 -2.49
C ASP A 22 -10.00 -11.13 -1.14
N GLY A 23 -9.45 -12.27 -0.74
CA GLY A 23 -8.84 -12.46 0.58
C GLY A 23 -9.85 -12.70 1.69
N ASN A 24 -9.35 -12.92 2.90
CA ASN A 24 -10.22 -13.02 4.07
C ASN A 24 -10.38 -11.67 4.76
N VAL A 25 -11.12 -11.64 5.87
CA VAL A 25 -11.41 -10.41 6.64
C VAL A 25 -10.17 -9.70 7.23
N HIS A 26 -8.96 -10.26 7.07
CA HIS A 26 -7.71 -9.76 7.67
C HIS A 26 -6.59 -9.46 6.68
N TYR A 27 -6.62 -10.02 5.46
CA TYR A 27 -5.50 -10.00 4.53
C TYR A 27 -5.87 -9.45 3.15
N TRP A 28 -4.86 -9.02 2.41
CA TRP A 28 -4.91 -8.46 1.06
C TRP A 28 -5.68 -7.13 0.90
N LYS A 29 -6.34 -6.63 1.94
CA LYS A 29 -7.18 -5.42 1.85
C LYS A 29 -6.39 -4.13 1.58
N LEU A 30 -5.13 -4.04 2.01
CA LEU A 30 -4.32 -2.82 1.84
C LEU A 30 -3.70 -2.69 0.46
N ARG A 31 -3.80 -3.70 -0.41
CA ARG A 31 -3.29 -3.62 -1.78
C ARG A 31 -3.99 -2.57 -2.64
N SER A 32 -5.19 -2.15 -2.21
CA SER A 32 -6.00 -1.15 -2.90
C SER A 32 -5.53 0.27 -2.66
N LEU A 33 -4.80 0.53 -1.57
CA LEU A 33 -4.41 1.88 -1.17
C LEU A 33 -3.61 2.63 -2.24
N PRO A 34 -2.62 2.03 -2.94
CA PRO A 34 -1.91 2.74 -3.99
C PRO A 34 -2.81 3.22 -5.14
N ALA A 35 -3.80 2.41 -5.53
CA ALA A 35 -4.77 2.81 -6.54
C ALA A 35 -5.66 3.97 -6.08
N ILE A 36 -6.08 3.96 -4.81
CA ILE A 36 -6.87 5.07 -4.25
C ILE A 36 -6.03 6.34 -4.12
N ASN A 37 -4.76 6.20 -3.73
CA ASN A 37 -3.81 7.30 -3.68
C ASN A 37 -3.57 7.92 -5.06
N TYR A 38 -3.32 7.10 -6.09
CA TYR A 38 -3.11 7.59 -7.47
C TYR A 38 -4.36 8.23 -8.08
N LEU A 39 -5.54 8.04 -7.48
CA LEU A 39 -6.76 8.74 -7.85
C LEU A 39 -6.91 10.11 -7.16
N GLY A 40 -6.00 10.46 -6.23
CA GLY A 40 -5.91 11.75 -5.57
C GLY A 40 -6.19 11.74 -4.06
N THR A 41 -6.45 10.57 -3.45
CA THR A 41 -6.76 10.50 -2.01
C THR A 41 -5.51 10.17 -1.20
N GLU A 42 -4.87 11.20 -0.64
CA GLU A 42 -3.60 11.10 0.10
C GLU A 42 -3.77 10.56 1.53
N HIS A 43 -4.96 10.69 2.12
CA HIS A 43 -5.19 10.28 3.51
C HIS A 43 -5.90 8.92 3.60
N ALA A 44 -5.46 8.08 4.53
CA ALA A 44 -6.05 6.77 4.76
C ALA A 44 -6.24 6.44 6.24
N THR A 45 -7.25 5.64 6.56
CA THR A 45 -7.44 4.98 7.85
C THR A 45 -7.85 3.54 7.66
N TYR A 46 -7.36 2.69 8.56
CA TYR A 46 -7.64 1.26 8.61
C TYR A 46 -7.22 0.75 10.00
N PRO A 47 -7.56 -0.50 10.39
CA PRO A 47 -7.23 -0.99 11.71
C PRO A 47 -5.74 -0.84 12.04
N THR A 48 -5.42 -0.16 13.15
CA THR A 48 -4.02 0.15 13.54
C THR A 48 -3.15 -1.10 13.65
N SER A 49 -3.75 -2.22 14.06
CA SER A 49 -3.07 -3.51 14.15
C SER A 49 -2.53 -4.03 12.82
N TRP A 50 -3.01 -3.52 11.68
CA TRP A 50 -2.52 -3.89 10.35
C TRP A 50 -1.20 -3.21 9.96
N ARG A 51 -0.79 -2.16 10.68
CA ARG A 51 0.52 -1.50 10.54
C ARG A 51 1.60 -2.11 11.43
N GLN A 52 1.22 -2.89 12.43
CA GLN A 52 2.11 -3.30 13.51
C GLN A 52 2.68 -4.70 13.29
N LEU A 53 3.97 -4.87 13.53
CA LEU A 53 4.61 -6.18 13.65
C LEU A 53 4.36 -6.69 15.09
N LYS A 54 3.23 -7.37 15.32
CA LYS A 54 2.79 -7.85 16.65
C LYS A 54 2.80 -9.38 16.79
N HIS A 55 3.35 -9.89 17.91
CA HIS A 55 2.82 -11.11 18.57
C HIS A 55 3.28 -11.38 20.04
N THR A 56 3.42 -10.40 20.96
CA THR A 56 3.65 -10.74 22.40
C THR A 56 2.95 -9.80 23.41
N TRP A 57 2.68 -10.33 24.62
CA TRP A 57 2.01 -9.72 25.78
C TRP A 57 2.55 -8.37 26.29
N GLN A 58 3.60 -7.81 25.69
CA GLN A 58 4.14 -6.48 26.03
C GLN A 58 3.33 -5.33 25.38
N HIS A 59 2.01 -5.51 25.28
CA HIS A 59 1.09 -4.70 24.50
C HIS A 59 0.77 -3.32 25.09
N ASP A 60 1.26 -2.97 26.27
CA ASP A 60 0.85 -1.74 26.96
C ASP A 60 1.47 -0.44 26.41
N ARG A 61 2.29 -0.47 25.35
CA ARG A 61 2.94 0.73 24.80
C ARG A 61 2.83 1.00 23.30
N GLY A 62 2.11 0.17 22.53
CA GLY A 62 1.99 0.34 21.08
C GLY A 62 3.30 0.02 20.34
N GLY A 63 3.30 -1.05 19.53
CA GLY A 63 4.47 -1.41 18.72
C GLY A 63 4.73 -0.39 17.59
N ARG A 64 5.94 -0.47 16.99
CA ARG A 64 6.28 0.29 15.77
C ARG A 64 5.26 0.00 14.66
N GLN A 65 4.98 1.02 13.86
CA GLN A 65 3.98 0.99 12.80
C GLN A 65 4.68 1.28 11.47
N TYR A 66 4.35 0.49 10.46
CA TYR A 66 4.96 0.56 9.14
C TYR A 66 3.89 0.48 8.05
N ASP A 67 4.21 1.05 6.91
CA ASP A 67 3.37 1.18 5.72
C ASP A 67 4.24 1.37 4.48
N PHE A 68 3.63 1.21 3.31
CA PHE A 68 4.27 1.64 2.07
C PHE A 68 4.13 3.16 1.95
N PRO A 69 5.10 3.83 1.31
CA PRO A 69 5.04 5.27 1.13
C PRO A 69 3.86 5.69 0.25
N GLY A 70 3.52 6.97 0.33
CA GLY A 70 2.61 7.65 -0.58
C GLY A 70 1.26 8.05 0.02
N TYR A 71 0.91 7.62 1.23
CA TYR A 71 -0.33 8.05 1.88
C TYR A 71 -0.13 8.29 3.38
N ASP A 72 -0.88 9.25 3.92
CA ASP A 72 -0.85 9.61 5.33
C ASP A 72 -1.87 8.79 6.12
N TYR A 73 -1.38 7.98 7.04
CA TYR A 73 -2.23 7.19 7.92
C TYR A 73 -2.78 7.99 9.11
N HIS A 74 -4.07 7.87 9.36
CA HIS A 74 -4.77 8.45 10.50
C HIS A 74 -5.37 7.37 11.41
N VAL A 75 -5.26 7.57 12.74
CA VAL A 75 -5.89 6.67 13.72
C VAL A 75 -7.40 6.96 13.79
N SER A 76 -8.21 5.91 13.62
CA SER A 76 -9.66 5.95 13.79
C SER A 76 -10.04 6.56 15.16
N GLY A 77 -10.74 7.70 15.15
CA GLY A 77 -11.14 8.46 16.34
C GLY A 77 -10.33 9.74 16.63
N GLY A 78 -9.20 9.95 15.94
CA GLY A 78 -8.36 11.14 16.06
C GLY A 78 -8.24 11.97 14.77
N ILE A 79 -9.07 11.68 13.77
CA ILE A 79 -8.92 12.24 12.41
C ILE A 79 -9.37 13.70 12.38
N GLN A 80 -8.41 14.62 12.31
CA GLN A 80 -8.63 16.07 12.22
C GLN A 80 -8.21 16.61 10.84
N LEU A 81 -8.82 16.10 9.79
CA LEU A 81 -8.63 16.63 8.45
C LEU A 81 -9.51 17.87 8.22
N PRO A 82 -9.09 18.85 7.39
CA PRO A 82 -9.98 19.87 6.87
C PRO A 82 -11.22 19.26 6.18
N PRO A 83 -12.38 19.95 6.15
CA PRO A 83 -13.58 19.43 5.49
C PRO A 83 -13.45 19.19 3.98
N SER A 84 -12.48 19.83 3.33
CA SER A 84 -12.20 19.69 1.90
C SER A 84 -11.31 18.49 1.54
N GLU A 85 -10.65 17.88 2.52
CA GLU A 85 -9.74 16.76 2.25
C GLU A 85 -10.51 15.45 2.09
N ASP A 86 -10.06 14.63 1.16
CA ASP A 86 -10.56 13.27 0.96
C ASP A 86 -9.96 12.30 1.99
N LEU A 87 -10.69 11.23 2.30
CA LEU A 87 -10.21 10.17 3.18
C LEU A 87 -10.59 8.79 2.66
N CYS A 88 -9.60 7.90 2.55
CA CYS A 88 -9.81 6.49 2.32
C CYS A 88 -9.99 5.72 3.65
N VAL A 89 -11.02 4.90 3.74
CA VAL A 89 -11.24 3.94 4.82
C VAL A 89 -11.18 2.55 4.24
N VAL A 90 -10.19 1.76 4.68
CA VAL A 90 -10.16 0.32 4.39
C VAL A 90 -10.61 -0.44 5.64
N THR A 91 -11.73 -1.14 5.53
CA THR A 91 -12.33 -1.88 6.66
C THR A 91 -12.92 -3.20 6.19
N THR A 92 -13.46 -4.00 7.11
CA THR A 92 -14.19 -5.22 6.78
C THR A 92 -15.45 -5.35 7.64
N SER A 93 -16.38 -6.17 7.19
CA SER A 93 -17.59 -6.51 7.92
C SER A 93 -17.29 -7.05 9.32
N TYR A 94 -16.15 -7.74 9.49
CA TYR A 94 -15.68 -8.18 10.80
C TYR A 94 -15.37 -6.99 11.73
N TYR A 95 -14.57 -6.02 11.27
CA TYR A 95 -14.16 -4.88 12.09
C TYR A 95 -15.33 -4.02 12.52
N GLU A 96 -16.25 -3.72 11.60
CA GLU A 96 -17.44 -2.91 11.92
C GLU A 96 -18.41 -3.58 12.91
N LYS A 97 -18.52 -4.91 12.88
CA LYS A 97 -19.54 -5.65 13.67
C LYS A 97 -18.99 -6.24 14.96
N ASN A 98 -17.69 -6.54 15.02
CA ASN A 98 -17.09 -7.33 16.11
C ASN A 98 -15.99 -6.57 16.86
N THR A 99 -15.76 -5.30 16.55
CA THR A 99 -14.80 -4.46 17.27
C THR A 99 -15.43 -3.12 17.63
N GLN A 100 -14.76 -2.37 18.51
CA GLN A 100 -15.16 -1.00 18.86
C GLN A 100 -14.89 0.01 17.74
N TYR A 101 -14.15 -0.40 16.70
CA TYR A 101 -13.80 0.46 15.59
C TYR A 101 -14.94 0.44 14.58
N THR A 102 -15.54 1.61 14.36
CA THR A 102 -16.54 1.81 13.33
C THR A 102 -16.24 3.07 12.54
N MET A 103 -16.52 2.99 11.24
CA MET A 103 -16.44 4.14 10.33
C MET A 103 -17.72 5.00 10.32
N ASN A 104 -18.75 4.67 11.11
CA ASN A 104 -20.06 5.34 11.02
C ASN A 104 -19.97 6.86 11.25
N ASP A 105 -19.12 7.29 12.19
CA ASP A 105 -18.89 8.72 12.45
C ASP A 105 -18.25 9.43 11.25
N LEU A 106 -17.38 8.72 10.51
CA LEU A 106 -16.78 9.25 9.27
C LEU A 106 -17.83 9.33 8.17
N VAL A 107 -18.68 8.31 8.00
CA VAL A 107 -19.78 8.35 7.03
C VAL A 107 -20.68 9.56 7.27
N ASN A 108 -21.10 9.78 8.52
CA ASN A 108 -21.96 10.91 8.88
C ASN A 108 -21.27 12.26 8.64
N ARG A 109 -19.98 12.35 8.95
CA ARG A 109 -19.18 13.57 8.75
C ARG A 109 -19.06 13.92 7.27
N TYR A 110 -18.72 12.94 6.43
CA TYR A 110 -18.45 13.17 5.01
C TYR A 110 -19.71 13.29 4.15
N ALA A 111 -20.84 12.73 4.58
CA ALA A 111 -22.15 12.96 3.96
C ALA A 111 -22.61 14.44 3.98
N SER A 112 -21.83 15.34 4.56
CA SER A 112 -22.11 16.79 4.62
C SER A 112 -20.83 17.63 4.44
N SER A 113 -19.73 17.02 3.99
CA SER A 113 -18.42 17.66 3.81
C SER A 113 -18.20 18.07 2.36
N GLU A 114 -17.19 18.91 2.10
CA GLU A 114 -16.77 19.23 0.72
C GLU A 114 -15.89 18.14 0.10
N GLY A 115 -15.06 17.47 0.92
CA GLY A 115 -14.28 16.30 0.55
C GLY A 115 -15.10 15.01 0.57
N SER A 116 -14.53 13.96 0.00
CA SER A 116 -15.16 12.66 -0.22
C SER A 116 -14.62 11.58 0.71
N LEU A 117 -15.50 10.69 1.18
CA LEU A 117 -15.09 9.47 1.89
C LEU A 117 -15.04 8.29 0.94
N ILE A 118 -13.85 7.76 0.70
CA ILE A 118 -13.66 6.56 -0.11
C ILE A 118 -13.67 5.36 0.83
N VAL A 119 -14.60 4.43 0.62
CA VAL A 119 -14.78 3.26 1.48
C VAL A 119 -14.44 2.01 0.68
N VAL A 120 -13.40 1.30 1.09
CA VAL A 120 -13.06 -0.02 0.57
C VAL A 120 -13.41 -1.07 1.62
N ALA A 121 -14.37 -1.95 1.32
CA ALA A 121 -14.79 -3.02 2.22
C ALA A 121 -14.85 -4.40 1.58
N ASP A 122 -14.95 -5.45 2.38
CA ASP A 122 -14.87 -6.84 1.95
C ASP A 122 -16.08 -7.34 1.13
N GLU A 123 -17.27 -6.80 1.37
CA GLU A 123 -18.49 -7.34 0.77
C GLU A 123 -19.30 -6.28 0.04
N ARG A 124 -19.94 -6.64 -1.07
CA ARG A 124 -20.89 -5.73 -1.76
C ARG A 124 -22.02 -5.28 -0.85
N ARG A 125 -22.47 -6.14 0.06
CA ARG A 125 -23.55 -5.87 1.02
C ARG A 125 -23.02 -5.34 2.35
N PHE A 126 -21.80 -4.81 2.38
CA PHE A 126 -21.22 -4.19 3.55
C PHE A 126 -22.16 -3.15 4.15
N GLN A 127 -22.29 -3.20 5.47
CA GLN A 127 -23.19 -2.38 6.26
C GLN A 127 -22.39 -1.85 7.45
N PRO A 128 -22.19 -0.52 7.54
CA PRO A 128 -21.53 0.10 8.68
C PRO A 128 -22.25 -0.23 9.98
N SER A 129 -21.52 -0.18 11.10
CA SER A 129 -22.12 -0.43 12.42
C SER A 129 -23.30 0.52 12.67
N GLY A 130 -24.43 -0.02 13.09
CA GLY A 130 -25.67 0.75 13.32
C GLY A 130 -26.45 1.15 12.06
N GLY A 131 -25.92 0.90 10.85
CA GLY A 131 -26.67 1.11 9.60
C GLY A 131 -27.91 0.23 9.53
N LEU A 132 -28.93 0.64 8.77
CA LEU A 132 -30.16 -0.15 8.56
C LEU A 132 -30.18 -0.91 7.21
N ARG A 133 -29.27 -0.55 6.31
CA ARG A 133 -29.15 -1.09 4.95
C ARG A 133 -27.69 -1.08 4.52
N PRO A 134 -27.32 -1.83 3.47
CA PRO A 134 -25.98 -1.76 2.90
C PRO A 134 -25.60 -0.33 2.51
N LEU A 135 -24.32 0.02 2.66
CA LEU A 135 -23.82 1.39 2.43
C LEU A 135 -24.17 1.90 1.03
N TYR A 136 -24.08 1.04 0.02
CA TYR A 136 -24.38 1.41 -1.37
C TYR A 136 -25.87 1.72 -1.66
N HIS A 137 -26.77 1.48 -0.71
CA HIS A 137 -28.17 1.89 -0.80
C HIS A 137 -28.43 3.27 -0.17
N GLU A 138 -27.44 3.88 0.48
CA GLU A 138 -27.57 5.23 1.01
C GLU A 138 -27.59 6.27 -0.13
N PRO A 139 -28.42 7.31 -0.04
CA PRO A 139 -28.61 8.28 -1.13
C PRO A 139 -27.37 9.15 -1.39
N PHE A 140 -26.52 9.35 -0.38
CA PHE A 140 -25.25 10.08 -0.46
C PHE A 140 -24.09 9.17 -0.92
N CYS A 141 -24.34 7.86 -1.09
CA CYS A 141 -23.30 6.89 -1.43
C CYS A 141 -23.36 6.50 -2.90
N ARG A 142 -22.21 6.54 -3.58
CA ARG A 142 -22.06 6.05 -4.94
C ARG A 142 -21.28 4.75 -4.98
N HIS A 143 -21.89 3.71 -5.52
CA HIS A 143 -21.19 2.43 -5.76
C HIS A 143 -20.27 2.54 -6.98
N ILE A 144 -18.96 2.52 -6.73
CA ILE A 144 -17.94 2.58 -7.78
C ILE A 144 -17.83 1.21 -8.48
N GLY A 145 -17.80 0.13 -7.71
CA GLY A 145 -17.72 -1.23 -8.23
C GLY A 145 -16.87 -2.17 -7.40
N ARG A 146 -16.36 -3.23 -8.04
CA ARG A 146 -15.35 -4.13 -7.47
C ARG A 146 -13.97 -3.50 -7.61
N TYR A 147 -13.07 -3.73 -6.65
CA TYR A 147 -11.67 -3.29 -6.76
C TYR A 147 -11.01 -3.79 -8.05
N ASP A 148 -11.30 -5.02 -8.49
CA ASP A 148 -10.79 -5.56 -9.76
C ASP A 148 -11.05 -4.65 -10.96
N ARG A 149 -12.21 -3.99 -11.01
CA ARG A 149 -12.56 -3.08 -12.10
C ARG A 149 -11.82 -1.75 -12.02
N VAL A 150 -11.44 -1.33 -10.80
CA VAL A 150 -10.57 -0.17 -10.58
C VAL A 150 -9.16 -0.51 -11.04
N TYR A 151 -8.65 -1.68 -10.64
CA TYR A 151 -7.33 -2.16 -11.08
C TYR A 151 -7.25 -2.33 -12.60
N GLU A 152 -8.25 -2.96 -13.24
CA GLU A 152 -8.32 -3.07 -14.71
C GLU A 152 -8.28 -1.70 -15.41
N ALA A 153 -8.87 -0.67 -14.82
CA ALA A 153 -8.81 0.69 -15.37
C ALA A 153 -7.39 1.27 -15.31
N PHE A 154 -6.60 0.91 -14.30
CA PHE A 154 -5.18 1.25 -14.23
C PHE A 154 -4.34 0.43 -15.20
N VAL A 155 -4.64 -0.86 -15.40
CA VAL A 155 -3.98 -1.68 -16.44
C VAL A 155 -4.14 -1.02 -17.80
N GLU A 156 -5.38 -0.69 -18.20
CA GLU A 156 -5.68 0.00 -19.46
C GLU A 156 -4.93 1.34 -19.57
N HIS A 157 -4.82 2.10 -18.46
CA HIS A 157 -4.12 3.38 -18.44
C HIS A 157 -2.59 3.22 -18.59
N TYR A 158 -1.98 2.30 -17.85
CA TYR A 158 -0.54 2.04 -17.96
C TYR A 158 -0.18 1.57 -19.38
N GLU A 159 -0.96 0.65 -19.95
CA GLU A 159 -0.75 0.18 -21.32
C GLU A 159 -0.81 1.33 -22.33
N SER A 160 -1.73 2.28 -22.14
CA SER A 160 -1.84 3.46 -23.00
C SER A 160 -0.66 4.44 -22.88
N GLU A 161 0.04 4.42 -21.74
CA GLU A 161 1.24 5.22 -21.46
C GLU A 161 2.54 4.46 -21.79
N GLY A 162 2.45 3.25 -22.35
CA GLY A 162 3.61 2.43 -22.73
C GLY A 162 4.17 1.55 -21.60
N TRP A 163 3.51 1.48 -20.45
CA TRP A 163 3.89 0.67 -19.30
C TRP A 163 3.03 -0.59 -19.16
N GLY A 164 3.63 -1.64 -18.61
CA GLY A 164 2.94 -2.88 -18.27
C GLY A 164 2.55 -2.97 -16.79
N MET A 165 1.86 -4.07 -16.47
CA MET A 165 1.70 -4.58 -15.10
C MET A 165 2.41 -5.95 -15.03
N PRO A 166 3.73 -5.99 -14.84
CA PRO A 166 4.55 -7.18 -15.06
C PRO A 166 4.24 -8.30 -14.06
N LEU A 167 3.79 -7.97 -12.84
CA LEU A 167 3.56 -8.97 -11.80
C LEU A 167 2.17 -9.62 -11.96
N ARG A 168 2.13 -10.92 -12.14
CA ARG A 168 0.88 -11.66 -12.40
C ARG A 168 0.06 -12.00 -11.14
N ASP A 169 0.68 -11.89 -9.97
CA ASP A 169 0.17 -12.39 -8.69
C ASP A 169 -0.23 -11.28 -7.70
N THR A 170 -0.17 -10.01 -8.12
CA THR A 170 -0.60 -8.88 -7.29
C THR A 170 -1.34 -7.80 -8.06
N LYS A 171 -2.34 -7.20 -7.44
CA LYS A 171 -3.08 -6.03 -7.89
C LYS A 171 -2.68 -4.77 -7.12
N ASN A 172 -1.49 -4.80 -6.51
CA ASN A 172 -0.93 -3.68 -5.78
C ASN A 172 -0.09 -2.80 -6.73
N LEU A 173 -0.62 -1.62 -7.12
CA LEU A 173 0.05 -0.76 -8.09
C LEU A 173 1.43 -0.26 -7.63
N PHE A 174 1.63 -0.04 -6.34
CA PHE A 174 2.95 0.35 -5.84
C PHE A 174 3.98 -0.76 -6.07
N VAL A 175 3.58 -2.02 -5.92
CA VAL A 175 4.48 -3.17 -6.13
C VAL A 175 4.72 -3.40 -7.63
N GLN A 176 3.68 -3.21 -8.47
CA GLN A 176 3.82 -3.20 -9.93
C GLN A 176 4.82 -2.12 -10.39
N ASP A 177 4.70 -0.92 -9.82
CA ASP A 177 5.62 0.18 -10.10
C ASP A 177 7.07 -0.17 -9.75
N ASN A 178 7.32 -0.86 -8.62
CA ASN A 178 8.67 -1.31 -8.27
C ASN A 178 9.22 -2.35 -9.27
N ALA A 179 8.37 -3.22 -9.82
CA ALA A 179 8.80 -4.14 -10.88
C ALA A 179 9.12 -3.43 -12.21
N ASN A 180 8.32 -2.45 -12.60
CA ASN A 180 8.61 -1.62 -13.78
C ASN A 180 9.93 -0.84 -13.61
N LEU A 181 10.18 -0.26 -12.43
CA LEU A 181 11.45 0.41 -12.13
C LEU A 181 12.63 -0.56 -12.14
N TYR A 182 12.44 -1.78 -11.64
CA TYR A 182 13.48 -2.80 -11.67
C TYR A 182 13.86 -3.12 -13.12
N GLU A 183 12.88 -3.41 -13.97
CA GLU A 183 13.10 -3.70 -15.39
C GLU A 183 13.74 -2.51 -16.12
N LEU A 184 13.31 -1.27 -15.83
CA LEU A 184 13.88 -0.07 -16.43
C LEU A 184 15.37 0.10 -16.11
N VAL A 185 15.78 -0.19 -14.87
CA VAL A 185 17.16 0.03 -14.41
C VAL A 185 18.09 -1.13 -14.75
N GLU A 186 17.61 -2.37 -14.64
CA GLU A 186 18.42 -3.58 -14.81
C GLU A 186 18.31 -4.16 -16.22
N GLY A 187 17.23 -3.88 -16.95
CA GLY A 187 16.91 -4.50 -18.23
C GLY A 187 16.36 -5.92 -18.12
N ASP A 188 16.23 -6.45 -16.90
CA ASP A 188 15.69 -7.77 -16.59
C ASP A 188 14.28 -7.64 -16.00
N ALA A 189 13.34 -8.43 -16.52
CA ALA A 189 11.95 -8.43 -16.04
C ALA A 189 11.73 -9.45 -14.92
N VAL A 190 10.81 -9.13 -14.00
CA VAL A 190 10.27 -10.03 -12.97
C VAL A 190 8.77 -10.21 -13.19
N GLU A 191 8.26 -11.44 -13.07
CA GLU A 191 6.85 -11.76 -13.36
C GLU A 191 6.02 -12.01 -12.10
N THR A 192 6.67 -12.18 -10.95
CA THR A 192 6.02 -12.46 -9.66
C THR A 192 6.55 -11.59 -8.55
N THR A 193 5.70 -11.33 -7.56
CA THR A 193 6.12 -10.60 -6.36
C THR A 193 7.26 -11.28 -5.61
N SER A 194 7.36 -12.62 -5.62
CA SER A 194 8.48 -13.33 -5.00
C SER A 194 9.80 -13.02 -5.70
N GLU A 195 9.85 -13.08 -7.04
CA GLU A 195 11.04 -12.72 -7.82
C GLU A 195 11.48 -11.27 -7.56
N LEU A 196 10.52 -10.33 -7.53
CA LEU A 196 10.84 -8.93 -7.18
C LEU A 196 11.47 -8.83 -5.79
N PHE A 197 10.97 -9.60 -4.83
CA PHE A 197 11.47 -9.55 -3.45
C PHE A 197 12.83 -10.21 -3.25
N ASP A 198 13.18 -11.20 -4.08
CA ASP A 198 14.52 -11.80 -4.11
C ASP A 198 15.58 -10.76 -4.54
N GLU A 199 15.21 -9.82 -5.41
CA GLU A 199 16.11 -8.78 -5.93
C GLU A 199 16.22 -7.54 -5.02
N LEU A 200 15.33 -7.39 -4.03
CA LEU A 200 15.24 -6.16 -3.23
C LEU A 200 16.52 -5.80 -2.50
N THR A 201 17.32 -6.79 -2.07
CA THR A 201 18.57 -6.51 -1.35
C THR A 201 19.61 -5.84 -2.25
N GLU A 202 19.57 -6.13 -3.55
CA GLU A 202 20.50 -5.64 -4.57
C GLU A 202 19.99 -4.40 -5.31
N ALA A 203 18.73 -4.01 -5.10
CA ALA A 203 18.06 -2.91 -5.78
C ALA A 203 17.71 -1.73 -4.83
N PRO A 204 18.70 -1.03 -4.24
CA PRO A 204 18.48 0.04 -3.25
C PRO A 204 17.80 1.31 -3.79
N TYR A 205 17.66 1.42 -5.11
CA TYR A 205 16.96 2.54 -5.76
C TYR A 205 15.44 2.34 -5.79
N LEU A 206 14.95 1.13 -5.52
CA LEU A 206 13.52 0.85 -5.52
C LEU A 206 12.84 1.53 -4.33
N PRO A 207 11.70 2.23 -4.52
CA PRO A 207 10.94 2.85 -3.43
C PRO A 207 10.60 1.88 -2.29
N LEU A 208 10.38 0.61 -2.62
CA LEU A 208 10.06 -0.44 -1.65
C LEU A 208 11.23 -0.69 -0.66
N TYR A 209 12.47 -0.40 -1.06
CA TYR A 209 13.67 -0.53 -0.22
C TYR A 209 13.61 0.34 1.04
N GLU A 210 13.03 1.53 0.95
CA GLU A 210 12.88 2.46 2.08
C GLU A 210 12.03 1.82 3.20
N THR A 211 10.98 1.10 2.82
CA THR A 211 10.10 0.45 3.78
C THR A 211 10.85 -0.59 4.61
N PHE A 212 11.71 -1.38 3.96
CA PHE A 212 12.52 -2.38 4.66
C PHE A 212 13.66 -1.74 5.46
N SER A 213 14.24 -0.66 4.95
CA SER A 213 15.19 0.17 5.72
C SER A 213 14.58 0.63 7.04
N ASN A 214 13.32 1.09 7.01
CA ASN A 214 12.58 1.49 8.21
C ASN A 214 12.26 0.31 9.14
N ILE A 215 11.89 -0.85 8.58
CA ILE A 215 11.55 -2.06 9.37
C ILE A 215 12.78 -2.56 10.13
N PHE A 216 13.92 -2.67 9.46
CA PHE A 216 15.16 -3.20 10.04
C PHE A 216 16.02 -2.13 10.74
N ALA A 217 15.63 -0.85 10.71
CA ALA A 217 16.34 0.21 11.40
C ALA A 217 16.46 -0.06 12.91
N ARG A 218 17.67 0.14 13.45
CA ARG A 218 17.93 0.05 14.90
C ARG A 218 17.05 1.05 15.69
N ARG A 219 16.88 0.78 16.99
CA ARG A 219 15.99 1.58 17.83
C ARG A 219 16.53 2.94 18.19
N ASP A 220 17.77 2.97 18.63
CA ASP A 220 18.38 4.14 19.26
C ASP A 220 19.75 4.47 18.63
N GLU A 221 20.07 3.87 17.47
CA GLU A 221 21.37 3.96 16.81
C GLU A 221 21.23 4.01 15.29
N LEU A 222 22.31 4.43 14.62
CA LEU A 222 22.41 4.33 13.16
C LEU A 222 22.62 2.88 12.71
N GLY A 223 22.07 2.57 11.54
CA GLY A 223 22.21 1.27 10.89
C GLY A 223 21.03 0.33 11.12
N VAL A 224 21.21 -0.91 10.69
CA VAL A 224 20.17 -1.94 10.68
C VAL A 224 20.46 -3.07 11.66
N SER A 225 19.43 -3.86 11.96
CA SER A 225 19.50 -5.09 12.73
C SER A 225 18.40 -6.05 12.25
N PRO A 226 18.67 -7.37 12.22
CA PRO A 226 17.60 -8.34 12.02
C PRO A 226 16.54 -8.22 13.13
N LEU A 227 15.32 -8.64 12.82
CA LEU A 227 14.21 -8.81 13.74
C LEU A 227 14.56 -9.86 14.80
N GLU A 228 14.23 -9.55 16.05
CA GLU A 228 14.80 -10.20 17.23
C GLU A 228 14.24 -11.60 17.55
N SER A 229 13.07 -11.96 17.01
CA SER A 229 12.43 -13.25 17.30
C SER A 229 11.56 -13.77 16.16
N ASP A 230 11.38 -15.09 16.11
CA ASP A 230 10.47 -15.76 15.17
C ASP A 230 9.05 -15.19 15.22
N ASP A 231 8.56 -14.83 16.40
CA ASP A 231 7.25 -14.18 16.57
C ASP A 231 7.15 -12.84 15.83
N VAL A 232 8.23 -12.06 15.80
CA VAL A 232 8.28 -10.77 15.08
C VAL A 232 8.41 -11.00 13.58
N ILE A 233 9.14 -12.03 13.16
CA ILE A 233 9.27 -12.43 11.75
C ILE A 233 7.92 -12.92 11.21
N GLU A 234 7.20 -13.75 11.97
CA GLU A 234 5.84 -14.20 11.61
C GLU A 234 4.86 -13.02 11.53
N ALA A 235 4.98 -12.05 12.44
CA ALA A 235 4.19 -10.83 12.38
C ALA A 235 4.51 -9.98 11.14
N PHE A 236 5.78 -9.97 10.72
CA PHE A 236 6.23 -9.35 9.48
C PHE A 236 5.66 -10.05 8.23
N GLY A 237 5.63 -11.38 8.20
CA GLY A 237 4.89 -12.14 7.19
C GLY A 237 3.40 -11.75 7.16
N GLY A 238 2.76 -11.63 8.33
CA GLY A 238 1.38 -11.14 8.43
C GLY A 238 1.20 -9.70 7.93
N TRP A 239 2.20 -8.83 8.11
CA TRP A 239 2.19 -7.45 7.61
C TRP A 239 2.31 -7.41 6.07
N LEU A 240 3.18 -8.24 5.49
CA LEU A 240 3.34 -8.41 4.04
C LEU A 240 2.04 -8.92 3.38
N ARG A 241 1.41 -9.94 3.98
CA ARG A 241 0.13 -10.50 3.52
C ARG A 241 -1.02 -9.52 3.50
N ARG A 242 -0.93 -8.37 4.16
CA ARG A 242 -2.00 -7.37 4.03
C ARG A 242 -1.89 -6.58 2.73
N ARG A 243 -0.72 -6.61 2.08
CA ARG A 243 -0.32 -5.73 0.97
C ARG A 243 0.03 -6.46 -0.33
N ILE A 244 0.71 -7.60 -0.26
CA ILE A 244 1.35 -8.24 -1.43
C ILE A 244 0.52 -9.36 -2.09
N GLU A 245 -0.56 -9.82 -1.45
CA GLU A 245 -1.42 -10.93 -1.93
C GLU A 245 -0.90 -12.35 -1.71
N TRP A 246 0.16 -12.51 -0.93
CA TRP A 246 0.66 -13.83 -0.57
C TRP A 246 -0.23 -14.63 0.37
N ASP A 247 -0.14 -15.95 0.23
CA ASP A 247 -0.60 -16.89 1.23
C ASP A 247 0.30 -16.85 2.48
N LYS A 248 0.01 -17.72 3.46
CA LYS A 248 0.79 -17.76 4.70
C LYS A 248 2.22 -18.27 4.47
N SER A 249 2.39 -19.27 3.62
CA SER A 249 3.66 -19.95 3.42
C SER A 249 4.65 -19.02 2.74
N THR A 250 4.26 -18.45 1.59
CA THR A 250 5.12 -17.55 0.82
C THR A 250 5.52 -16.34 1.64
N ALA A 251 4.59 -15.73 2.38
CA ALA A 251 4.92 -14.56 3.19
C ALA A 251 5.83 -14.86 4.38
N SER A 252 5.71 -16.06 4.98
CA SER A 252 6.61 -16.49 6.06
C SER A 252 8.02 -16.73 5.51
N GLU A 253 8.12 -17.43 4.38
CA GLU A 253 9.39 -17.68 3.68
C GLU A 253 10.11 -16.37 3.33
N ILE A 254 9.46 -15.46 2.62
CA ILE A 254 10.04 -14.15 2.25
C ILE A 254 10.42 -13.33 3.49
N ALA A 255 9.58 -13.32 4.54
CA ALA A 255 9.92 -12.61 5.78
C ALA A 255 11.19 -13.18 6.45
N HIS A 256 11.35 -14.50 6.45
CA HIS A 256 12.54 -15.17 6.95
C HIS A 256 13.78 -14.89 6.10
N ASP A 257 13.65 -14.88 4.78
CA ASP A 257 14.78 -14.67 3.87
C ASP A 257 15.26 -13.21 3.87
N LEU A 258 14.35 -12.23 3.91
CA LEU A 258 14.71 -10.82 4.13
C LEU A 258 15.43 -10.63 5.47
N ASN A 259 14.91 -11.23 6.54
CA ASN A 259 15.54 -11.14 7.86
C ASN A 259 16.91 -11.83 7.91
N ARG A 260 17.05 -12.97 7.20
CA ARG A 260 18.33 -13.69 7.07
C ARG A 260 19.35 -12.84 6.33
N SER A 261 18.95 -12.13 5.29
CA SER A 261 19.83 -11.25 4.52
C SER A 261 20.43 -10.17 5.41
N VAL A 262 19.62 -9.48 6.21
CA VAL A 262 20.09 -8.48 7.20
C VAL A 262 20.98 -9.11 8.29
N SER A 263 20.71 -10.35 8.68
CA SER A 263 21.53 -11.07 9.67
C SER A 263 22.90 -11.46 9.14
N MET A 264 22.98 -11.90 7.87
CA MET A 264 24.24 -12.30 7.22
C MET A 264 25.06 -11.09 6.78
N GLU A 265 24.39 -10.07 6.28
CA GLU A 265 24.99 -8.84 5.77
C GLU A 265 24.39 -7.65 6.52
N GLY A 266 25.09 -7.19 7.56
CA GLY A 266 24.65 -6.09 8.43
C GLY A 266 24.59 -4.70 7.76
N THR A 267 24.68 -4.67 6.42
CA THR A 267 24.55 -3.48 5.57
C THR A 267 23.34 -3.54 4.65
N THR A 268 22.67 -4.70 4.53
CA THR A 268 21.43 -4.85 3.76
C THR A 268 20.33 -3.99 4.37
N PHE A 269 19.68 -3.17 3.55
CA PHE A 269 18.70 -2.17 3.97
C PHE A 269 19.25 -1.02 4.83
N ASP A 270 20.58 -0.82 4.94
CA ASP A 270 21.14 0.37 5.57
C ASP A 270 21.16 1.54 4.56
N PRO A 271 20.41 2.64 4.81
CA PRO A 271 20.38 3.79 3.90
C PRO A 271 21.75 4.39 3.60
N SER A 272 22.69 4.32 4.55
CA SER A 272 24.03 4.89 4.40
C SER A 272 24.88 4.11 3.39
N TYR A 273 24.69 2.80 3.33
CA TYR A 273 25.34 1.92 2.36
C TYR A 273 24.61 1.96 1.01
N ALA A 274 23.28 1.93 1.05
CA ALA A 274 22.42 2.03 -0.12
C ALA A 274 22.74 3.28 -0.96
N LYS A 275 22.87 4.46 -0.34
CA LYS A 275 23.21 5.73 -1.01
C LYS A 275 24.57 5.73 -1.71
N ARG A 276 25.47 4.80 -1.36
CA ARG A 276 26.79 4.65 -1.96
C ARG A 276 26.83 3.55 -3.02
N SER A 277 25.73 2.81 -3.20
CA SER A 277 25.67 1.74 -4.20
C SER A 277 25.84 2.32 -5.60
N PRO A 278 26.66 1.69 -6.47
CA PRO A 278 26.75 2.09 -7.87
C PRO A 278 25.40 1.97 -8.60
N LYS A 279 24.47 1.14 -8.11
CA LYS A 279 23.11 0.99 -8.65
C LYS A 279 22.29 2.28 -8.56
N ILE A 280 22.53 3.13 -7.56
CA ILE A 280 21.88 4.45 -7.45
C ILE A 280 22.26 5.35 -8.64
N ARG A 281 23.50 5.24 -9.13
CA ARG A 281 23.91 5.99 -10.34
C ARG A 281 23.22 5.44 -11.58
N LEU A 282 23.14 4.12 -11.73
CA LEU A 282 22.42 3.49 -12.85
C LEU A 282 20.95 3.88 -12.86
N ALA A 283 20.30 3.91 -11.69
CA ALA A 283 18.93 4.37 -11.54
C ALA A 283 18.72 5.80 -12.04
N ARG A 284 19.64 6.72 -11.70
CA ARG A 284 19.60 8.11 -12.20
C ARG A 284 19.84 8.21 -13.69
N GLU A 285 20.74 7.39 -14.23
CA GLU A 285 20.99 7.32 -15.68
C GLU A 285 19.75 6.80 -16.42
N ALA A 286 19.09 5.76 -15.91
CA ALA A 286 17.85 5.24 -16.47
C ALA A 286 16.68 6.24 -16.36
N ALA A 287 16.68 7.11 -15.35
CA ALA A 287 15.69 8.17 -15.23
C ALA A 287 15.77 9.19 -16.38
N GLU A 288 16.92 9.33 -17.05
CA GLU A 288 17.08 10.24 -18.20
C GLU A 288 16.28 9.79 -19.44
N ASP A 289 15.93 8.49 -19.52
CA ASP A 289 15.13 7.93 -20.61
C ASP A 289 13.60 8.17 -20.44
N LEU A 290 13.19 8.69 -19.28
CA LEU A 290 11.79 8.98 -18.96
C LEU A 290 11.33 10.35 -19.48
N THR A 291 10.02 10.50 -19.70
CA THR A 291 9.38 11.72 -20.19
C THR A 291 8.41 12.35 -19.17
N PRO A 292 8.92 12.90 -18.05
CA PRO A 292 8.10 13.35 -16.92
C PRO A 292 7.14 14.51 -17.25
N GLU A 293 7.44 15.29 -18.29
CA GLU A 293 6.62 16.43 -18.72
C GLU A 293 5.32 16.01 -19.43
N THR A 294 5.27 14.76 -19.91
CA THR A 294 4.18 14.26 -20.76
C THR A 294 3.44 13.07 -20.19
N SER A 295 4.03 12.31 -19.26
CA SER A 295 3.40 11.18 -18.59
C SER A 295 3.45 11.30 -17.07
N PRO A 296 2.31 11.24 -16.36
CA PRO A 296 2.29 11.19 -14.89
C PRO A 296 2.97 9.95 -14.29
N ILE A 297 3.06 8.85 -15.05
CA ILE A 297 3.77 7.63 -14.62
C ILE A 297 5.28 7.87 -14.69
N ASP A 298 5.76 8.38 -15.83
CA ASP A 298 7.18 8.76 -16.00
C ASP A 298 7.59 9.81 -14.97
N ALA A 299 6.73 10.79 -14.68
CA ALA A 299 6.98 11.80 -13.65
C ALA A 299 7.23 11.15 -12.28
N ARG A 300 6.38 10.20 -11.90
CA ARG A 300 6.51 9.47 -10.63
C ARG A 300 7.78 8.61 -10.60
N TYR A 301 8.08 7.90 -11.69
CA TYR A 301 9.27 7.05 -11.79
C TYR A 301 10.56 7.86 -11.77
N HIS A 302 10.58 8.97 -12.51
CA HIS A 302 11.68 9.90 -12.53
C HIS A 302 11.94 10.47 -11.12
N ASP A 303 10.90 10.93 -10.42
CA ASP A 303 11.06 11.47 -9.05
C ASP A 303 11.66 10.45 -8.09
N TRP A 304 11.18 9.20 -8.14
CA TRP A 304 11.71 8.11 -7.32
C TRP A 304 13.16 7.76 -7.64
N LEU A 305 13.54 7.68 -8.92
CA LEU A 305 14.90 7.33 -9.33
C LEU A 305 15.91 8.48 -9.15
N MET A 306 15.44 9.73 -9.17
CA MET A 306 16.28 10.91 -8.92
C MET A 306 16.50 11.16 -7.42
N HIS A 307 15.51 10.82 -6.60
CA HIS A 307 15.56 10.98 -5.15
C HIS A 307 15.39 9.65 -4.39
N PRO A 308 16.22 8.62 -4.66
CA PRO A 308 16.15 7.36 -3.95
C PRO A 308 16.74 7.52 -2.53
N LEU A 309 15.93 7.22 -1.51
CA LEU A 309 16.28 7.22 -0.07
C LEU A 309 16.80 8.55 0.53
#